data_AF-Q05AL9-F1
#
_entry.id   AF-Q05AL9-F1
#
_cell.length_a   1.000
_cell.length_b   1.000
_cell.length_c   1.000
_cell.angle_alpha   90.00
_cell.angle_beta   90.00
_cell.angle_gamma   90.00
#
_symmetry.space_group_name_H-M   'P 1'
#
loop_
_entity.id
_entity.type
_entity.pdbx_description
1 polymer ?
#
loop_
_entity_poly.entity_id
_entity_poly.type
_entity_poly.pdbx_seq_one_letter_code
_entity_poly.pdbx_strand_id
1 'polypeptide(L)'
;MSISIQTTSSKGPRSMTSGSIITKTLRSSAAFPQKAHSVYGGSFGGSTRISTTRIGGGGGYGFGGGHGGGYGGGYGGGYSSGFIHGGDGDHYQLNEKATMQNLNDRLASYLDKVRSLEAANATLERQIREYYEKKGPVAERDYSHFWNTIKDLKDKIKNATIHNANILLQIDNSKLAADDFRIKFEHELVMRQSVEADIANLRRLLDQTTLTKADLEMQIEGMQDELAFMKKNHQEDLAALRSQLTGTVNVEVDAAPQQDLSKVLEEIRAHYENIIQKHRREQEDWFKDKSAGLSKEVAISTETIQTTKTQITDLRRTLQGLEIELQSQLSMKAALENSLGDTEARYSAMLAGYQNQINMLEAELAQLRASIEQQSRDYILLLDIKTRLEQEIATYRSLLENQDIKTQVPGGTVTITTTTTGGTSVQQRSF
;
A
#
# COMPACT_ATOMS: atom_id res chain seq x y z
N MET A 1 -13.38 -62.27 -28.71
CA MET A 1 -12.62 -61.00 -28.54
C MET A 1 -11.70 -61.20 -27.36
N SER A 2 -10.43 -61.45 -27.60
CA SER A 2 -9.43 -61.72 -26.55
C SER A 2 -8.76 -60.40 -26.17
N ILE A 3 -9.04 -59.88 -24.98
CA ILE A 3 -8.45 -58.64 -24.49
C ILE A 3 -7.25 -59.01 -23.61
N SER A 4 -6.05 -58.86 -24.18
CA SER A 4 -4.77 -59.02 -23.47
C SER A 4 -4.46 -57.73 -22.72
N ILE A 5 -4.40 -57.82 -21.39
CA ILE A 5 -4.04 -56.71 -20.50
C ILE A 5 -2.51 -56.63 -20.45
N GLN A 6 -1.93 -55.60 -21.06
CA GLN A 6 -0.51 -55.29 -20.93
C GLN A 6 -0.23 -54.64 -19.58
N THR A 7 0.60 -55.31 -18.79
CA THR A 7 1.18 -54.83 -17.53
C THR A 7 2.44 -54.02 -17.84
N THR A 8 2.42 -52.69 -17.64
CA THR A 8 3.63 -51.87 -17.69
C THR A 8 4.01 -51.36 -16.30
N SER A 9 5.05 -52.01 -15.79
CA SER A 9 5.97 -51.70 -14.70
C SER A 9 5.90 -50.31 -14.05
N SER A 10 5.63 -50.31 -12.74
CA SER A 10 5.74 -49.17 -11.84
C SER A 10 7.20 -48.76 -11.62
N LYS A 11 7.56 -47.51 -11.96
CA LYS A 11 8.81 -46.89 -11.51
C LYS A 11 8.70 -46.56 -10.02
N GLY A 12 9.51 -47.21 -9.21
CA GLY A 12 9.57 -46.98 -7.76
C GLY A 12 10.04 -45.56 -7.41
N PRO A 13 9.55 -45.00 -6.28
CA PRO A 13 9.91 -43.65 -5.83
C PRO A 13 11.37 -43.61 -5.33
N ARG A 14 12.12 -42.61 -5.79
CA ARG A 14 13.48 -42.33 -5.32
C ARG A 14 13.43 -41.79 -3.89
N SER A 15 14.05 -42.52 -2.97
CA SER A 15 14.33 -42.09 -1.61
C SER A 15 15.26 -40.86 -1.63
N MET A 16 14.75 -39.70 -1.24
CA MET A 16 15.55 -38.51 -0.97
C MET A 16 15.78 -38.43 0.54
N THR A 17 17.00 -38.79 0.96
CA THR A 17 17.46 -38.71 2.33
C THR A 17 17.49 -37.27 2.81
N SER A 18 16.71 -36.95 3.85
CA SER A 18 16.70 -35.67 4.53
C SER A 18 18.02 -35.45 5.30
N GLY A 19 18.84 -34.50 4.85
CA GLY A 19 19.99 -34.01 5.60
C GLY A 19 19.54 -33.13 6.76
N SER A 20 19.85 -33.56 7.98
CA SER A 20 19.61 -32.80 9.22
C SER A 20 20.61 -31.65 9.32
N ILE A 21 20.14 -30.41 9.12
CA ILE A 21 20.95 -29.20 9.38
C ILE A 21 20.59 -28.71 10.78
N ILE A 22 21.47 -29.04 11.74
CA ILE A 22 21.45 -28.50 13.10
C ILE A 22 22.00 -27.07 13.04
N THR A 23 21.12 -26.08 12.86
CA THR A 23 21.50 -24.67 13.00
C THR A 23 21.34 -24.26 14.46
N LYS A 24 22.47 -23.88 15.06
CA LYS A 24 22.61 -23.45 16.45
C LYS A 24 21.73 -22.22 16.74
N THR A 25 20.85 -22.36 17.71
CA THR A 25 20.02 -21.30 18.31
C THR A 25 20.91 -20.28 19.03
N LEU A 26 21.12 -19.11 18.42
CA LEU A 26 21.65 -17.94 19.11
C LEU A 26 20.56 -17.34 19.99
N ARG A 27 20.86 -17.32 21.29
CA ARG A 27 19.99 -16.87 22.37
C ARG A 27 19.74 -15.35 22.29
N SER A 28 18.47 -15.00 22.48
CA SER A 28 17.99 -13.84 23.24
C SER A 28 18.61 -12.47 22.95
N SER A 29 17.97 -11.70 22.07
CA SER A 29 17.79 -10.26 22.31
C SER A 29 16.33 -10.05 22.67
N ALA A 30 16.08 -9.64 23.92
CA ALA A 30 14.76 -9.32 24.43
C ALA A 30 14.05 -8.32 23.50
N ALA A 31 13.03 -8.79 22.79
CA ALA A 31 12.11 -7.92 22.07
C ALA A 31 11.27 -7.19 23.12
N PHE A 32 11.67 -5.97 23.46
CA PHE A 32 10.84 -5.10 24.29
C PHE A 32 9.52 -4.82 23.52
N PRO A 33 8.37 -4.92 24.19
CA PRO A 33 7.08 -4.67 23.54
C PRO A 33 7.04 -3.23 23.03
N GLN A 34 6.83 -3.07 21.73
CA GLN A 34 6.55 -1.75 21.15
C GLN A 34 5.23 -1.25 21.75
N LYS A 35 5.31 -0.24 22.62
CA LYS A 35 4.12 0.41 23.16
C LYS A 35 3.37 1.10 22.03
N ALA A 36 2.08 0.75 21.91
CA ALA A 36 1.16 1.30 20.93
C ALA A 36 1.04 2.83 21.08
N HIS A 37 0.93 3.50 19.93
CA HIS A 37 0.75 4.94 19.81
C HIS A 37 -0.59 5.36 20.39
N SER A 38 -0.59 6.31 21.34
CA SER A 38 -1.83 6.97 21.77
C SER A 38 -2.21 8.03 20.74
N VAL A 39 -3.36 7.84 20.10
CA VAL A 39 -3.99 8.81 19.21
C VAL A 39 -5.14 9.44 19.99
N TYR A 40 -5.11 10.77 20.15
CA TYR A 40 -6.24 11.51 20.72
C TYR A 40 -6.82 12.40 19.63
N GLY A 41 -8.06 12.10 19.23
CA GLY A 41 -8.81 12.89 18.25
C GLY A 41 -9.50 14.05 18.95
N GLY A 42 -9.18 15.29 18.56
CA GLY A 42 -9.95 16.46 18.98
C GLY A 42 -11.25 16.53 18.19
N SER A 43 -12.38 16.39 18.89
CA SER A 43 -13.70 16.72 18.34
C SER A 43 -13.71 18.22 17.97
N PHE A 44 -14.33 18.61 16.85
CA PHE A 44 -14.42 19.98 16.31
C PHE A 44 -13.27 20.49 15.41
N GLY A 45 -12.88 19.72 14.40
CA GLY A 45 -12.17 20.27 13.23
C GLY A 45 -10.71 20.68 13.47
N GLY A 46 -10.12 20.29 14.59
CA GLY A 46 -8.72 20.48 14.90
C GLY A 46 -7.84 19.37 14.29
N SER A 47 -6.69 19.74 13.73
CA SER A 47 -5.74 18.79 13.14
C SER A 47 -5.21 17.79 14.18
N THR A 48 -5.21 16.50 13.82
CA THR A 48 -4.74 15.37 14.63
C THR A 48 -3.26 15.53 14.98
N ARG A 49 -2.93 15.47 16.28
CA ARG A 49 -1.55 15.56 16.74
C ARG A 49 -1.06 14.18 17.19
N ILE A 50 0.08 13.76 16.64
CA ILE A 50 0.80 12.55 17.05
C ILE A 50 2.01 13.02 17.86
N SER A 51 2.04 12.73 19.16
CA SER A 51 3.23 12.99 19.98
C SER A 51 4.23 11.85 19.79
N THR A 52 5.41 12.17 19.28
CA THR A 52 6.57 11.25 19.25
C THR A 52 7.61 11.75 20.24
N THR A 53 7.99 10.92 21.21
CA THR A 53 9.19 11.16 22.01
C THR A 53 10.39 10.69 21.19
N ARG A 54 11.08 11.60 20.50
CA ARG A 54 12.39 11.29 19.92
C ARG A 54 13.43 11.37 21.02
N ILE A 55 14.09 10.26 21.31
CA ILE A 55 15.36 10.25 22.04
C ILE A 55 16.39 10.95 21.14
N GLY A 56 16.90 12.08 21.60
CA GLY A 56 17.82 12.94 20.85
C GLY A 56 19.18 12.30 20.67
N GLY A 57 19.59 12.11 19.42
CA GLY A 57 20.98 11.91 19.02
C GLY A 57 21.49 13.21 18.41
N GLY A 58 22.36 13.92 19.12
CA GLY A 58 23.00 15.15 18.66
C GLY A 58 24.03 14.88 17.56
N GLY A 59 24.05 15.73 16.54
CA GLY A 59 25.04 15.70 15.47
C GLY A 59 25.02 17.02 14.71
N GLY A 60 25.64 18.05 15.29
CA GLY A 60 25.80 19.35 14.66
C GLY A 60 27.09 19.41 13.86
N TYR A 61 27.01 19.84 12.60
CA TYR A 61 28.15 20.26 11.81
C TYR A 61 27.77 21.57 11.11
N GLY A 62 28.24 22.68 11.67
CA GLY A 62 28.17 24.01 11.07
C GLY A 62 29.42 24.27 10.25
N PHE A 63 29.25 24.81 9.04
CA PHE A 63 30.33 25.36 8.23
C PHE A 63 29.99 26.81 7.91
N GLY A 64 30.66 27.73 8.61
CA GLY A 64 30.71 29.15 8.31
C GLY A 64 31.96 29.46 7.49
N GLY A 65 31.84 30.34 6.50
CA GLY A 65 32.94 30.85 5.70
C GLY A 65 32.70 32.31 5.36
N GLY A 66 33.46 33.20 6.01
CA GLY A 66 33.54 34.61 5.68
C GLY A 66 34.83 34.89 4.90
N HIS A 67 34.80 35.86 3.98
CA HIS A 67 36.00 36.48 3.40
C HIS A 67 35.68 37.96 3.14
N GLY A 68 36.38 38.83 3.88
CA GLY A 68 36.44 40.27 3.66
C GLY A 68 37.70 40.63 2.86
N GLY A 69 37.62 41.68 2.06
CA GLY A 69 38.73 42.22 1.29
C GLY A 69 38.64 43.74 1.26
N GLY A 70 39.55 44.39 1.99
CA GLY A 70 39.73 45.84 1.99
C GLY A 70 40.63 46.29 0.85
N TYR A 71 40.34 47.48 0.32
CA TYR A 71 41.19 48.17 -0.64
C TYR A 71 41.43 49.59 -0.13
N GLY A 72 42.68 49.84 0.28
CA GLY A 72 43.21 51.16 0.55
C GLY A 72 43.68 51.82 -0.74
N GLY A 73 43.50 53.14 -0.82
CA GLY A 73 44.02 53.98 -1.90
C GLY A 73 44.41 55.34 -1.33
N GLY A 74 45.67 55.47 -0.96
CA GLY A 74 46.30 56.74 -0.63
C GLY A 74 46.98 57.32 -1.87
N TYR A 75 46.83 58.62 -2.10
CA TYR A 75 47.70 59.38 -2.99
C TYR A 75 47.95 60.76 -2.39
N GLY A 76 49.20 60.96 -1.96
CA GLY A 76 49.81 62.24 -1.69
C GLY A 76 50.56 62.77 -2.90
N GLY A 77 50.92 64.04 -2.84
CA GLY A 77 51.73 64.76 -3.83
C GLY A 77 51.19 66.19 -3.96
N GLY A 78 51.98 67.25 -3.99
CA GLY A 78 53.42 67.39 -3.99
C GLY A 78 53.69 68.90 -3.98
N TYR A 79 54.42 69.30 -2.96
CA TYR A 79 55.07 70.58 -2.72
C TYR A 79 55.96 70.97 -3.91
N SER A 80 55.82 72.18 -4.46
CA SER A 80 56.88 72.81 -5.26
C SER A 80 57.01 74.27 -4.86
N SER A 81 57.96 74.47 -3.95
CA SER A 81 58.66 75.70 -3.63
C SER A 81 59.36 76.27 -4.86
N GLY A 82 59.38 77.60 -5.03
CA GLY A 82 60.25 78.23 -6.02
C GLY A 82 60.31 79.76 -6.02
N PHE A 83 61.30 80.30 -5.30
CA PHE A 83 62.19 81.44 -5.63
C PHE A 83 61.59 82.86 -5.83
N ILE A 84 61.68 83.80 -4.89
CA ILE A 84 62.80 84.72 -4.49
C ILE A 84 62.94 85.98 -5.38
N HIS A 85 63.10 87.15 -4.70
CA HIS A 85 63.30 88.57 -5.10
C HIS A 85 62.05 89.44 -4.84
N GLY A 86 62.00 90.50 -4.02
CA GLY A 86 62.94 91.26 -3.19
C GLY A 86 62.31 92.66 -2.90
N GLY A 87 62.45 93.20 -1.67
CA GLY A 87 62.11 94.59 -1.28
C GLY A 87 60.66 94.83 -0.82
N ASP A 88 60.34 94.80 0.47
CA ASP A 88 60.51 95.82 1.54
C ASP A 88 59.28 96.76 1.68
N GLY A 89 58.54 96.62 2.80
CA GLY A 89 57.85 97.77 3.41
C GLY A 89 56.33 97.96 3.33
N ASP A 90 55.45 96.94 3.28
CA ASP A 90 54.06 97.12 3.77
C ASP A 90 53.40 95.82 4.25
N HIS A 91 53.80 95.39 5.45
CA HIS A 91 53.53 94.09 6.07
C HIS A 91 52.03 93.79 6.32
N TYR A 92 51.17 94.79 6.39
CA TYR A 92 49.72 94.57 6.62
C TYR A 92 48.96 94.29 5.33
N GLN A 93 49.29 94.97 4.23
CA GLN A 93 48.74 94.65 2.91
C GLN A 93 49.33 93.37 2.34
N LEU A 94 50.57 93.03 2.70
CA LEU A 94 51.14 91.72 2.40
C LEU A 94 50.41 90.59 3.13
N ASN A 95 49.93 90.81 4.36
CA ASN A 95 49.12 89.81 5.05
C ASN A 95 47.76 89.63 4.36
N GLU A 96 47.05 90.72 4.03
CA GLU A 96 45.76 90.63 3.33
C GLU A 96 45.92 90.09 1.89
N LYS A 97 46.99 90.46 1.19
CA LYS A 97 47.34 89.85 -0.11
C LYS A 97 47.72 88.39 0.05
N ALA A 98 48.50 88.02 1.06
CA ALA A 98 48.89 86.63 1.29
C ALA A 98 47.69 85.77 1.70
N THR A 99 46.74 86.30 2.49
CA THR A 99 45.48 85.61 2.82
C THR A 99 44.59 85.49 1.58
N MET A 100 44.45 86.54 0.77
CA MET A 100 43.72 86.49 -0.51
C MET A 100 44.38 85.56 -1.52
N GLN A 101 45.71 85.52 -1.57
CA GLN A 101 46.48 84.60 -2.39
C GLN A 101 46.25 83.16 -1.91
N ASN A 102 46.32 82.90 -0.60
CA ASN A 102 46.05 81.57 -0.04
C ASN A 102 44.61 81.11 -0.33
N LEU A 103 43.63 82.02 -0.22
CA LEU A 103 42.24 81.76 -0.59
C LEU A 103 42.10 81.48 -2.09
N ASN A 104 42.78 82.24 -2.95
CA ASN A 104 42.79 82.00 -4.39
C ASN A 104 43.48 80.69 -4.76
N ASP A 105 44.59 80.35 -4.12
CA ASP A 105 45.30 79.09 -4.36
C ASP A 105 44.45 77.89 -3.89
N ARG A 106 43.75 78.02 -2.76
CA ARG A 106 42.75 77.04 -2.32
C ARG A 106 41.60 76.93 -3.31
N LEU A 107 41.06 78.05 -3.79
CA LEU A 107 39.99 78.07 -4.79
C LEU A 107 40.44 77.42 -6.10
N ALA A 108 41.65 77.72 -6.56
CA ALA A 108 42.25 77.12 -7.74
C ALA A 108 42.42 75.61 -7.57
N SER A 109 42.94 75.16 -6.42
CA SER A 109 43.04 73.72 -6.11
C SER A 109 41.67 73.04 -6.04
N TYR A 110 40.64 73.73 -5.56
CA TYR A 110 39.26 73.24 -5.55
C TYR A 110 38.69 73.17 -6.97
N LEU A 111 38.91 74.17 -7.81
CA LEU A 111 38.48 74.19 -9.21
C LEU A 111 39.17 73.10 -10.02
N ASP A 112 40.47 72.88 -9.82
CA ASP A 112 41.20 71.78 -10.45
C ASP A 112 40.69 70.42 -9.94
N LYS A 113 40.34 70.32 -8.66
CA LYS A 113 39.72 69.10 -8.12
C LYS A 113 38.35 68.85 -8.74
N VAL A 114 37.51 69.86 -8.86
CA VAL A 114 36.20 69.77 -9.52
C VAL A 114 36.37 69.35 -10.97
N ARG A 115 37.27 69.98 -11.73
CA ARG A 115 37.56 69.58 -13.12
C ARG A 115 38.05 68.14 -13.23
N SER A 116 38.92 67.71 -12.31
CA SER A 116 39.40 66.32 -12.28
C SER A 116 38.27 65.32 -11.95
N LEU A 117 37.34 65.70 -11.06
CA LEU A 117 36.18 64.89 -10.70
C LEU A 117 35.14 64.86 -11.82
N GLU A 118 34.93 65.97 -12.53
CA GLU A 118 34.06 66.03 -13.71
C GLU A 118 34.62 65.18 -14.85
N ALA A 119 35.93 65.24 -15.11
CA ALA A 119 36.58 64.39 -16.10
C ALA A 119 36.52 62.90 -15.71
N ALA A 120 36.71 62.58 -14.43
CA ALA A 120 36.58 61.23 -13.91
C ALA A 120 35.13 60.72 -13.98
N ASN A 121 34.14 61.55 -13.61
CA ASN A 121 32.73 61.23 -13.71
C ASN A 121 32.30 61.02 -15.16
N ALA A 122 32.73 61.88 -16.09
CA ALA A 122 32.47 61.69 -17.52
C ALA A 122 33.06 60.36 -18.03
N THR A 123 34.23 59.99 -17.53
CA THR A 123 34.87 58.70 -17.87
C THR A 123 34.09 57.52 -17.29
N LEU A 124 33.67 57.58 -16.02
CA LEU A 124 32.87 56.55 -15.35
C LEU A 124 31.49 56.41 -16.00
N GLU A 125 30.82 57.50 -16.34
CA GLU A 125 29.54 57.46 -17.05
C GLU A 125 29.67 56.82 -18.42
N ARG A 126 30.75 57.11 -19.15
CA ARG A 126 31.04 56.44 -20.42
C ARG A 126 31.29 54.95 -20.21
N GLN A 127 32.07 54.57 -19.19
CA GLN A 127 32.30 53.16 -18.85
C GLN A 127 31.01 52.44 -18.44
N ILE A 128 30.11 53.09 -17.71
CA ILE A 128 28.81 52.56 -17.33
C ILE A 128 27.95 52.36 -18.60
N ARG A 129 27.89 53.36 -19.48
CA ARG A 129 27.15 53.25 -20.75
C ARG A 129 27.73 52.13 -21.63
N GLU A 130 29.04 52.08 -21.82
CA GLU A 130 29.71 50.98 -22.53
C GLU A 130 29.46 49.63 -21.85
N TYR A 131 29.39 49.56 -20.52
CA TYR A 131 29.09 48.33 -19.79
C TYR A 131 27.67 47.86 -20.07
N TYR A 132 26.68 48.77 -20.05
CA TYR A 132 25.29 48.46 -20.40
C TYR A 132 25.12 48.10 -21.89
N GLU A 133 25.86 48.75 -22.79
CA GLU A 133 25.86 48.38 -24.22
C GLU A 133 26.53 47.02 -24.46
N LYS A 134 27.74 46.79 -23.92
CA LYS A 134 28.49 45.54 -24.10
C LYS A 134 27.84 44.34 -23.42
N LYS A 135 27.25 44.52 -22.23
CA LYS A 135 26.52 43.46 -21.53
C LYS A 135 25.13 43.24 -22.10
N GLY A 136 24.69 44.12 -23.01
CA GLY A 136 23.34 44.12 -23.55
C GLY A 136 22.28 44.14 -22.44
N PRO A 137 21.00 44.02 -22.80
CA PRO A 137 20.01 43.61 -21.82
C PRO A 137 20.49 42.28 -21.25
N VAL A 138 20.83 42.24 -19.96
CA VAL A 138 20.99 40.98 -19.20
C VAL A 138 19.78 40.05 -19.39
N ALA A 139 18.66 40.60 -19.88
CA ALA A 139 17.48 39.90 -20.36
C ALA A 139 17.73 38.86 -21.48
N GLU A 140 18.78 38.98 -22.29
CA GLU A 140 19.08 38.01 -23.38
C GLU A 140 19.94 36.84 -22.94
N ARG A 141 20.37 36.76 -21.67
CA ARG A 141 21.02 35.53 -21.20
C ARG A 141 19.94 34.44 -21.15
N ASP A 142 19.77 33.69 -22.22
CA ASP A 142 18.69 32.72 -22.42
C ASP A 142 18.60 31.68 -21.29
N TYR A 143 17.82 31.99 -20.25
CA TYR A 143 17.54 31.06 -19.15
C TYR A 143 16.57 29.94 -19.58
N SER A 144 16.12 29.92 -20.83
CA SER A 144 15.21 28.92 -21.40
C SER A 144 15.69 27.48 -21.15
N HIS A 145 17.00 27.21 -21.28
CA HIS A 145 17.56 25.91 -20.98
C HIS A 145 17.41 25.52 -19.49
N PHE A 146 17.63 26.45 -18.56
CA PHE A 146 17.38 26.22 -17.13
C PHE A 146 15.89 25.96 -16.85
N TRP A 147 14.98 26.65 -17.52
CA TRP A 147 13.54 26.37 -17.40
C TRP A 147 13.19 24.96 -17.87
N ASN A 148 13.76 24.52 -18.99
CA ASN A 148 13.60 23.15 -19.48
C ASN A 148 14.17 22.13 -18.49
N THR A 149 15.36 22.36 -17.95
CA THR A 149 15.95 21.50 -16.91
C THR A 149 15.11 21.47 -15.63
N ILE A 150 14.60 22.62 -15.17
CA ILE A 150 13.72 22.70 -13.99
C ILE A 150 12.40 21.96 -14.24
N LYS A 151 11.83 22.07 -15.44
CA LYS A 151 10.62 21.34 -15.82
C LYS A 151 10.86 19.83 -15.82
N ASP A 152 11.91 19.37 -16.48
CA ASP A 152 12.33 17.96 -16.50
C ASP A 152 12.58 17.42 -15.07
N LEU A 153 13.27 18.19 -14.22
CA LEU A 153 13.46 17.83 -12.81
C LEU A 153 12.15 17.75 -12.04
N LYS A 154 11.22 18.69 -12.23
CA LYS A 154 9.89 18.66 -11.61
C LYS A 154 9.09 17.45 -12.05
N ASP A 155 9.12 17.10 -13.33
CA ASP A 155 8.39 15.95 -13.86
C ASP A 155 9.01 14.62 -13.38
N LYS A 156 10.34 14.55 -13.28
CA LYS A 156 11.05 13.44 -12.61
C LYS A 156 10.64 13.27 -11.15
N ILE A 157 10.54 14.37 -10.39
CA ILE A 157 10.08 14.34 -8.99
C ILE A 157 8.63 13.83 -8.90
N LYS A 158 7.73 14.32 -9.77
CA LYS A 158 6.34 13.85 -9.81
C LYS A 158 6.27 12.36 -10.13
N ASN A 159 6.98 11.91 -11.16
CA ASN A 159 7.02 10.49 -11.56
C ASN A 159 7.57 9.61 -10.43
N ALA A 160 8.65 10.04 -9.77
CA ALA A 160 9.20 9.35 -8.61
C ALA A 160 8.20 9.29 -7.44
N THR A 161 7.45 10.36 -7.21
CA THR A 161 6.40 10.41 -6.16
C THR A 161 5.26 9.44 -6.47
N ILE A 162 4.79 9.39 -7.72
CA ILE A 162 3.76 8.45 -8.16
C ILE A 162 4.26 7.00 -8.04
N HIS A 163 5.50 6.74 -8.46
CA HIS A 163 6.10 5.42 -8.35
C HIS A 163 6.25 4.97 -6.88
N ASN A 164 6.65 5.89 -5.99
CA ASN A 164 6.72 5.62 -4.55
C ASN A 164 5.32 5.30 -3.99
N ALA A 165 4.30 6.07 -4.34
CA ALA A 165 2.93 5.77 -3.94
C ALA A 165 2.45 4.39 -4.44
N ASN A 166 2.79 4.01 -5.67
CA ASN A 166 2.49 2.69 -6.21
C ASN A 166 3.19 1.57 -5.41
N ILE A 167 4.48 1.72 -5.10
CA ILE A 167 5.22 0.77 -4.26
C ILE A 167 4.56 0.65 -2.88
N LEU A 168 4.14 1.76 -2.26
CA LEU A 168 3.44 1.74 -0.98
C LEU A 168 2.12 0.97 -1.04
N LEU A 169 1.34 1.15 -2.12
CA LEU A 169 0.11 0.39 -2.34
C LEU A 169 0.39 -1.12 -2.54
N GLN A 170 1.45 -1.48 -3.27
CA GLN A 170 1.85 -2.88 -3.43
C GLN A 170 2.30 -3.51 -2.11
N ILE A 171 3.03 -2.76 -1.27
CA ILE A 171 3.42 -3.21 0.07
C ILE A 171 2.19 -3.45 0.93
N ASP A 172 1.23 -2.52 0.92
CA ASP A 172 -0.01 -2.67 1.70
C ASP A 172 -0.85 -3.84 1.21
N ASN A 173 -1.01 -3.99 -0.11
CA ASN A 173 -1.68 -5.15 -0.71
C ASN A 173 -0.97 -6.47 -0.35
N SER A 174 0.36 -6.51 -0.39
CA SER A 174 1.16 -7.69 0.01
C SER A 174 0.99 -8.02 1.49
N LYS A 175 0.88 -7.00 2.35
CA LYS A 175 0.61 -7.18 3.79
C LYS A 175 -0.80 -7.71 4.02
N LEU A 176 -1.80 -7.13 3.37
CA LEU A 176 -3.19 -7.61 3.45
C LEU A 176 -3.30 -9.06 2.95
N ALA A 177 -2.62 -9.41 1.87
CA ALA A 177 -2.56 -10.79 1.37
C ALA A 177 -1.85 -11.73 2.38
N ALA A 178 -0.77 -11.28 3.02
CA ALA A 178 -0.08 -12.07 4.06
C ALA A 178 -0.97 -12.28 5.29
N ASP A 179 -1.71 -11.26 5.73
CA ASP A 179 -2.66 -11.36 6.83
C ASP A 179 -3.85 -12.26 6.48
N ASP A 180 -4.36 -12.19 5.25
CA ASP A 180 -5.41 -13.09 4.74
C ASP A 180 -4.93 -14.55 4.75
N PHE A 181 -3.71 -14.83 4.25
CA PHE A 181 -3.13 -16.16 4.32
C PHE A 181 -2.89 -16.63 5.77
N ARG A 182 -2.48 -15.72 6.67
CA ARG A 182 -2.32 -16.04 8.10
C ARG A 182 -3.65 -16.45 8.72
N ILE A 183 -4.71 -15.69 8.51
CA ILE A 183 -6.06 -16.00 9.03
C ILE A 183 -6.56 -17.32 8.44
N LYS A 184 -6.40 -17.53 7.13
CA LYS A 184 -6.75 -18.79 6.46
C LYS A 184 -6.00 -19.98 7.04
N PHE A 185 -4.69 -19.83 7.30
CA PHE A 185 -3.88 -20.87 7.94
C PHE A 185 -4.33 -21.17 9.37
N GLU A 186 -4.64 -20.14 10.16
CA GLU A 186 -5.18 -20.31 11.52
C GLU A 186 -6.52 -21.04 11.51
N HIS A 187 -7.42 -20.68 10.61
CA HIS A 187 -8.71 -21.36 10.43
C HIS A 187 -8.52 -22.83 10.02
N GLU A 188 -7.67 -23.10 9.02
CA GLU A 188 -7.38 -24.47 8.57
C GLU A 188 -6.72 -25.31 9.67
N LEU A 189 -5.85 -24.70 10.49
CA LEU A 189 -5.24 -25.36 11.63
C LEU A 189 -6.27 -25.78 12.68
N VAL A 190 -7.23 -24.90 13.01
CA VAL A 190 -8.32 -25.21 13.94
C VAL A 190 -9.21 -26.33 13.39
N MET A 191 -9.57 -26.26 12.11
CA MET A 191 -10.35 -27.32 11.45
C MET A 191 -9.62 -28.66 11.47
N ARG A 192 -8.33 -28.69 11.14
CA ARG A 192 -7.50 -29.90 11.22
C ARG A 192 -7.45 -30.46 12.63
N GLN A 193 -7.26 -29.61 13.66
CA GLN A 193 -7.26 -30.04 15.05
C GLN A 193 -8.61 -30.64 15.48
N SER A 194 -9.73 -30.06 15.04
CA SER A 194 -11.07 -30.62 15.27
C SER A 194 -11.20 -32.02 14.65
N VAL A 195 -10.81 -32.15 13.38
CA VAL A 195 -10.87 -33.44 12.66
C VAL A 195 -9.92 -34.47 13.31
N GLU A 196 -8.74 -34.07 13.76
CA GLU A 196 -7.81 -34.94 14.48
C GLU A 196 -8.35 -35.42 15.82
N ALA A 197 -9.03 -34.53 16.57
CA ALA A 197 -9.72 -34.89 17.80
C ALA A 197 -10.86 -35.90 17.50
N ASP A 198 -11.64 -35.68 16.45
CA ASP A 198 -12.69 -36.59 16.02
C ASP A 198 -12.14 -37.96 15.60
N ILE A 199 -11.03 -38.00 14.85
CA ILE A 199 -10.35 -39.26 14.48
C ILE A 199 -9.86 -39.99 15.74
N ALA A 200 -9.27 -39.28 16.70
CA ALA A 200 -8.82 -39.89 17.96
C ALA A 200 -10.02 -40.45 18.76
N ASN A 201 -11.12 -39.72 18.81
CA ASN A 201 -12.36 -40.15 19.47
C ASN A 201 -12.98 -41.38 18.78
N LEU A 202 -13.03 -41.39 17.45
CA LEU A 202 -13.53 -42.51 16.66
C LEU A 202 -12.66 -43.76 16.82
N ARG A 203 -11.33 -43.62 16.89
CA ARG A 203 -10.43 -44.73 17.21
C ARG A 203 -10.71 -45.31 18.59
N ARG A 204 -10.86 -44.46 19.61
CA ARG A 204 -11.22 -44.90 20.96
C ARG A 204 -12.58 -45.62 20.97
N LEU A 205 -13.55 -45.13 20.22
CA LEU A 205 -14.87 -45.75 20.09
C LEU A 205 -14.80 -47.10 19.37
N LEU A 206 -13.95 -47.24 18.36
CA LEU A 206 -13.68 -48.51 17.69
C LEU A 206 -13.04 -49.51 18.66
N ASP A 207 -12.03 -49.10 19.43
CA ASP A 207 -11.40 -49.95 20.45
C ASP A 207 -12.41 -50.38 21.52
N GLN A 208 -13.26 -49.46 21.98
CA GLN A 208 -14.34 -49.79 22.92
C GLN A 208 -15.33 -50.80 22.32
N THR A 209 -15.72 -50.61 21.07
CA THR A 209 -16.68 -51.49 20.38
C THR A 209 -16.07 -52.87 20.12
N THR A 210 -14.80 -52.94 19.79
CA THR A 210 -14.08 -54.20 19.59
C THR A 210 -13.90 -54.96 20.91
N LEU A 211 -13.62 -54.28 22.03
CA LEU A 211 -13.62 -54.90 23.36
C LEU A 211 -15.00 -55.45 23.74
N THR A 212 -16.07 -54.69 23.53
CA THR A 212 -17.44 -55.19 23.81
C THR A 212 -17.82 -56.36 22.91
N LYS A 213 -17.34 -56.37 21.65
CA LYS A 213 -17.54 -57.50 20.75
C LYS A 213 -16.82 -58.75 21.28
N ALA A 214 -15.56 -58.63 21.68
CA ALA A 214 -14.79 -59.75 22.22
C ALA A 214 -15.39 -60.30 23.53
N ASP A 215 -15.89 -59.42 24.41
CA ASP A 215 -16.60 -59.81 25.63
C ASP A 215 -17.88 -60.59 25.33
N LEU A 216 -18.70 -60.12 24.39
CA LEU A 216 -19.90 -60.85 23.96
C LEU A 216 -19.57 -62.17 23.25
N GLU A 217 -18.52 -62.22 22.44
CA GLU A 217 -18.05 -63.46 21.79
C GLU A 217 -17.60 -64.48 22.84
N MET A 218 -16.86 -64.06 23.87
CA MET A 218 -16.45 -64.92 24.99
C MET A 218 -17.66 -65.42 25.81
N GLN A 219 -18.66 -64.58 26.05
CA GLN A 219 -19.89 -65.00 26.72
C GLN A 219 -20.67 -66.03 25.89
N ILE A 220 -20.76 -65.83 24.57
CA ILE A 220 -21.40 -66.77 23.66
C ILE A 220 -20.67 -68.13 23.66
N GLU A 221 -19.34 -68.13 23.58
CA GLU A 221 -18.53 -69.35 23.63
C GLU A 221 -18.70 -70.07 24.98
N GLY A 222 -18.62 -69.34 26.10
CA GLY A 222 -18.84 -69.91 27.43
C GLY A 222 -20.22 -70.55 27.60
N MET A 223 -21.28 -69.93 27.05
CA MET A 223 -22.63 -70.51 27.06
C MET A 223 -22.75 -71.73 26.13
N GLN A 224 -22.03 -71.76 25.01
CA GLN A 224 -22.00 -72.93 24.12
C GLN A 224 -21.30 -74.12 24.79
N ASP A 225 -20.20 -73.88 25.50
CA ASP A 225 -19.48 -74.88 26.28
C ASP A 225 -20.33 -75.42 27.43
N GLU A 226 -21.06 -74.56 28.15
CA GLU A 226 -21.99 -74.99 29.20
C GLU A 226 -23.10 -75.88 28.62
N LEU A 227 -23.65 -75.52 27.47
CA LEU A 227 -24.67 -76.33 26.77
C LEU A 227 -24.09 -77.69 26.35
N ALA A 228 -22.86 -77.73 25.83
CA ALA A 228 -22.17 -78.96 25.46
C ALA A 228 -21.85 -79.84 26.69
N PHE A 229 -21.38 -79.23 27.78
CA PHE A 229 -21.12 -79.90 29.05
C PHE A 229 -22.40 -80.52 29.62
N MET A 230 -23.49 -79.76 29.67
CA MET A 230 -24.78 -80.25 30.14
C MET A 230 -25.32 -81.40 29.30
N LYS A 231 -25.16 -81.34 27.97
CA LYS A 231 -25.53 -82.46 27.07
C LYS A 231 -24.68 -83.70 27.33
N LYS A 232 -23.37 -83.54 27.53
CA LYS A 232 -22.45 -84.65 27.84
C LYS A 232 -22.78 -85.26 29.20
N ASN A 233 -22.97 -84.44 30.24
CA ASN A 233 -23.34 -84.90 31.58
C ASN A 233 -24.66 -85.67 31.54
N HIS A 234 -25.66 -85.14 30.84
CA HIS A 234 -26.93 -85.84 30.68
C HIS A 234 -26.79 -87.19 29.94
N GLN A 235 -25.92 -87.25 28.93
CA GLN A 235 -25.63 -88.49 28.23
C GLN A 235 -24.92 -89.52 29.12
N GLU A 236 -24.00 -89.08 29.98
CA GLU A 236 -23.32 -89.92 30.99
C GLU A 236 -24.29 -90.40 32.07
N ASP A 237 -25.16 -89.52 32.59
CA ASP A 237 -26.21 -89.86 33.55
C ASP A 237 -27.19 -90.90 32.96
N LEU A 238 -27.63 -90.71 31.72
CA LEU A 238 -28.48 -91.68 31.03
C LEU A 238 -27.77 -93.02 30.79
N ALA A 239 -26.46 -93.00 30.53
CA ALA A 239 -25.66 -94.22 30.39
C ALA A 239 -25.49 -94.94 31.74
N ALA A 240 -25.27 -94.22 32.83
CA ALA A 240 -25.18 -94.76 34.19
C ALA A 240 -26.53 -95.36 34.64
N LEU A 241 -27.64 -94.66 34.39
CA LEU A 241 -28.99 -95.16 34.65
C LEU A 241 -29.29 -96.41 33.83
N ARG A 242 -28.92 -96.45 32.54
CA ARG A 242 -29.04 -97.65 31.72
C ARG A 242 -28.18 -98.80 32.23
N SER A 243 -26.95 -98.53 32.68
CA SER A 243 -26.07 -99.53 33.28
C SER A 243 -26.65 -100.13 34.55
N GLN A 244 -27.27 -99.30 35.41
CA GLN A 244 -27.99 -99.77 36.60
C GLN A 244 -29.20 -100.63 36.23
N LEU A 245 -29.94 -100.25 35.18
CA LEU A 245 -31.11 -101.00 34.70
C LEU A 245 -30.75 -102.33 34.02
N THR A 246 -29.57 -102.46 33.40
CA THR A 246 -29.10 -103.74 32.83
C THR A 246 -28.62 -104.74 33.87
N GLY A 247 -28.48 -104.32 35.13
CA GLY A 247 -28.43 -105.29 36.23
C GLY A 247 -29.74 -106.06 36.23
N THR A 248 -29.71 -107.30 35.75
CA THR A 248 -30.79 -108.28 35.94
C THR A 248 -30.91 -108.56 37.43
N VAL A 249 -31.46 -107.61 38.18
CA VAL A 249 -31.72 -107.79 39.60
C VAL A 249 -33.10 -108.42 39.69
N ASN A 250 -33.07 -109.74 39.59
CA ASN A 250 -34.15 -110.65 39.89
C ASN A 250 -34.45 -110.53 41.40
N VAL A 251 -35.27 -109.57 41.80
CA VAL A 251 -35.67 -109.41 43.21
C VAL A 251 -37.00 -110.11 43.44
N GLU A 252 -36.92 -111.40 43.72
CA GLU A 252 -37.92 -112.13 44.49
C GLU A 252 -37.75 -111.75 45.96
N VAL A 253 -38.42 -110.71 46.45
CA VAL A 253 -38.56 -110.46 47.91
C VAL A 253 -39.89 -109.75 48.10
N ASP A 254 -40.94 -110.54 48.34
CA ASP A 254 -41.48 -110.87 49.65
C ASP A 254 -42.36 -109.74 50.22
N ALA A 255 -43.60 -110.11 50.49
CA ALA A 255 -44.73 -109.21 50.66
C ALA A 255 -44.61 -108.42 51.96
N ALA A 256 -44.24 -107.14 51.84
CA ALA A 256 -44.33 -106.16 52.91
C ALA A 256 -45.00 -104.87 52.39
N PRO A 257 -45.56 -104.07 53.30
CA PRO A 257 -46.97 -103.71 53.40
C PRO A 257 -47.46 -102.87 52.22
N GLN A 258 -48.70 -103.13 51.79
CA GLN A 258 -49.45 -102.40 50.77
C GLN A 258 -49.09 -100.91 50.77
N GLN A 259 -48.32 -100.50 49.76
CA GLN A 259 -47.97 -99.11 49.55
C GLN A 259 -49.27 -98.35 49.47
N ASP A 260 -49.51 -97.46 50.44
CA ASP A 260 -50.74 -96.72 50.57
C ASP A 260 -50.94 -95.91 49.28
N LEU A 261 -51.78 -96.41 48.38
CA LEU A 261 -51.93 -95.88 47.02
C LEU A 261 -52.33 -94.39 47.09
N SER A 262 -52.99 -93.98 48.17
CA SER A 262 -53.30 -92.58 48.46
C SER A 262 -52.05 -91.72 48.62
N LYS A 263 -50.99 -92.21 49.28
CA LYS A 263 -49.72 -91.50 49.42
C LYS A 263 -49.00 -91.38 48.09
N VAL A 264 -48.98 -92.46 47.30
CA VAL A 264 -48.36 -92.44 45.96
C VAL A 264 -49.10 -91.47 45.05
N LEU A 265 -50.44 -91.45 45.08
CA LEU A 265 -51.24 -90.53 44.28
C LEU A 265 -51.03 -89.07 44.72
N GLU A 266 -50.90 -88.82 46.02
CA GLU A 266 -50.57 -87.50 46.56
C GLU A 266 -49.15 -87.07 46.19
N GLU A 267 -48.17 -87.96 46.25
CA GLU A 267 -46.80 -87.71 45.80
C GLU A 267 -46.74 -87.40 44.29
N ILE A 268 -47.47 -88.14 43.45
CA ILE A 268 -47.58 -87.86 42.02
C ILE A 268 -48.22 -86.49 41.79
N ARG A 269 -49.28 -86.15 42.54
CA ARG A 269 -49.94 -84.84 42.45
C ARG A 269 -48.99 -83.72 42.86
N ALA A 270 -48.28 -83.87 43.98
CA ALA A 270 -47.28 -82.93 44.46
C ALA A 270 -46.10 -82.78 43.48
N HIS A 271 -45.68 -83.88 42.84
CA HIS A 271 -44.64 -83.86 41.81
C HIS A 271 -45.09 -83.07 40.56
N TYR A 272 -46.29 -83.34 40.03
CA TYR A 272 -46.81 -82.58 38.89
C TYR A 272 -47.08 -81.11 39.24
N GLU A 273 -47.60 -80.81 40.43
CA GLU A 273 -47.78 -79.43 40.90
C GLU A 273 -46.42 -78.71 40.98
N ASN A 274 -45.38 -79.34 41.52
CA ASN A 274 -44.03 -78.78 41.54
C ASN A 274 -43.47 -78.52 40.13
N ILE A 275 -43.68 -79.45 39.19
CA ILE A 275 -43.28 -79.28 37.78
C ILE A 275 -44.02 -78.10 37.15
N ILE A 276 -45.34 -78.01 37.35
CA ILE A 276 -46.16 -76.90 36.83
C ILE A 276 -45.70 -75.56 37.42
N GLN A 277 -45.46 -75.49 38.73
CA GLN A 277 -44.97 -74.28 39.40
C GLN A 277 -43.55 -73.90 38.96
N LYS A 278 -42.70 -74.88 38.67
CA LYS A 278 -41.36 -74.65 38.10
C LYS A 278 -41.46 -74.12 36.68
N HIS A 279 -42.22 -74.77 35.79
CA HIS A 279 -42.43 -74.31 34.42
C HIS A 279 -43.07 -72.91 34.37
N ARG A 280 -44.03 -72.62 35.27
CA ARG A 280 -44.65 -71.29 35.37
C ARG A 280 -43.61 -70.22 35.71
N ARG A 281 -42.76 -70.48 36.71
CA ARG A 281 -41.66 -69.57 37.09
C ARG A 281 -40.66 -69.39 35.96
N GLU A 282 -40.19 -70.48 35.35
CA GLU A 282 -39.25 -70.42 34.22
C GLU A 282 -39.84 -69.67 33.02
N GLN A 283 -41.12 -69.83 32.72
CA GLN A 283 -41.79 -69.11 31.64
C GLN A 283 -41.97 -67.62 31.96
N GLU A 284 -42.31 -67.28 33.22
CA GLU A 284 -42.40 -65.89 33.69
C GLU A 284 -41.02 -65.21 33.64
N ASP A 285 -39.97 -65.89 34.09
CA ASP A 285 -38.59 -65.39 34.06
C ASP A 285 -38.10 -65.24 32.61
N TRP A 286 -38.36 -66.21 31.74
CA TRP A 286 -38.03 -66.13 30.32
C TRP A 286 -38.77 -64.97 29.62
N PHE A 287 -40.07 -64.79 29.90
CA PHE A 287 -40.84 -63.68 29.35
C PHE A 287 -40.34 -62.33 29.88
N LYS A 288 -39.98 -62.26 31.16
CA LYS A 288 -39.41 -61.06 31.79
C LYS A 288 -38.06 -60.70 31.18
N ASP A 289 -37.18 -61.67 30.98
CA ASP A 289 -35.88 -61.45 30.34
C ASP A 289 -36.06 -61.01 28.88
N LYS A 290 -36.92 -61.70 28.12
CA LYS A 290 -37.19 -61.33 26.72
C LYS A 290 -37.83 -59.94 26.59
N SER A 291 -38.78 -59.60 27.46
CA SER A 291 -39.41 -58.27 27.49
C SER A 291 -38.45 -57.18 27.95
N ALA A 292 -37.55 -57.47 28.90
CA ALA A 292 -36.48 -56.55 29.30
C ALA A 292 -35.49 -56.30 28.16
N GLY A 293 -35.07 -57.36 27.45
CA GLY A 293 -34.20 -57.26 26.27
C GLY A 293 -34.84 -56.43 25.15
N LEU A 294 -36.11 -56.70 24.83
CA LEU A 294 -36.86 -55.93 23.83
C LEU A 294 -37.04 -54.47 24.25
N SER A 295 -37.34 -54.21 25.53
CA SER A 295 -37.47 -52.84 26.04
C SER A 295 -36.16 -52.06 25.95
N LYS A 296 -35.02 -52.71 26.23
CA LYS A 296 -33.68 -52.13 26.07
C LYS A 296 -33.35 -51.82 24.60
N GLU A 297 -33.65 -52.75 23.69
CA GLU A 297 -33.43 -52.54 22.25
C GLU A 297 -34.29 -51.39 21.71
N VAL A 298 -35.56 -51.30 22.12
CA VAL A 298 -36.45 -50.19 21.76
C VAL A 298 -35.94 -48.86 22.32
N ALA A 299 -35.40 -48.84 23.55
CA ALA A 299 -34.81 -47.63 24.13
C ALA A 299 -33.58 -47.15 23.35
N ILE A 300 -32.65 -48.06 23.02
CA ILE A 300 -31.44 -47.74 22.23
C ILE A 300 -31.83 -47.30 20.81
N SER A 301 -32.77 -48.00 20.16
CA SER A 301 -33.28 -47.62 18.84
C SER A 301 -33.92 -46.22 18.87
N THR A 302 -34.69 -45.91 19.91
CA THR A 302 -35.28 -44.58 20.08
C THR A 302 -34.21 -43.50 20.28
N GLU A 303 -33.18 -43.76 21.08
CA GLU A 303 -32.06 -42.84 21.30
C GLU A 303 -31.26 -42.59 20.01
N THR A 304 -30.94 -43.63 19.26
CA THR A 304 -30.22 -43.50 17.97
C THR A 304 -31.04 -42.72 16.94
N ILE A 305 -32.37 -42.89 16.92
CA ILE A 305 -33.27 -42.09 16.06
C ILE A 305 -33.29 -40.62 16.51
N GLN A 306 -33.35 -40.34 17.81
CA GLN A 306 -33.34 -38.95 18.30
C GLN A 306 -32.00 -38.25 18.02
N THR A 307 -30.87 -38.93 18.26
CA THR A 307 -29.52 -38.39 18.01
C THR A 307 -29.27 -38.12 16.53
N THR A 308 -29.65 -39.04 15.64
CA THR A 308 -29.55 -38.83 14.19
C THR A 308 -30.47 -37.70 13.73
N LYS A 309 -31.69 -37.60 14.30
CA LYS A 309 -32.60 -36.47 14.02
C LYS A 309 -32.00 -35.13 14.43
N THR A 310 -31.39 -35.02 15.62
CA THR A 310 -30.73 -33.77 16.05
C THR A 310 -29.55 -33.42 15.16
N GLN A 311 -28.72 -34.39 14.78
CA GLN A 311 -27.61 -34.18 13.85
C GLN A 311 -28.09 -33.68 12.48
N ILE A 312 -29.17 -34.26 11.93
CA ILE A 312 -29.77 -33.79 10.67
C ILE A 312 -30.28 -32.34 10.82
N THR A 313 -30.89 -31.99 11.94
CA THR A 313 -31.34 -30.60 12.16
C THR A 313 -30.18 -29.62 12.28
N ASP A 314 -29.07 -30.02 12.90
CA ASP A 314 -27.89 -29.17 13.04
C ASP A 314 -27.16 -29.01 11.70
N LEU A 315 -27.00 -30.10 10.93
CA LEU A 315 -26.46 -30.03 9.56
C LEU A 315 -27.33 -29.15 8.63
N ARG A 316 -28.65 -29.17 8.79
CA ARG A 316 -29.54 -28.25 8.04
C ARG A 316 -29.33 -26.80 8.45
N ARG A 317 -29.15 -26.51 9.74
CA ARG A 317 -28.86 -25.15 10.22
C ARG A 317 -27.51 -24.64 9.71
N THR A 318 -26.47 -25.48 9.74
CA THR A 318 -25.15 -25.09 9.22
C THR A 318 -25.18 -24.88 7.71
N LEU A 319 -25.89 -25.74 6.96
CA LEU A 319 -26.10 -25.55 5.52
C LEU A 319 -26.80 -24.23 5.22
N GLN A 320 -27.90 -23.92 5.93
CA GLN A 320 -28.59 -22.63 5.77
C GLN A 320 -27.71 -21.43 6.11
N GLY A 321 -26.91 -21.52 7.19
CA GLY A 321 -25.94 -20.49 7.55
C GLY A 321 -24.90 -20.28 6.46
N LEU A 322 -24.38 -21.37 5.88
CA LEU A 322 -23.39 -21.32 4.82
C LEU A 322 -23.97 -20.78 3.49
N GLU A 323 -25.23 -21.09 3.18
CA GLU A 323 -25.95 -20.53 2.02
C GLU A 323 -26.18 -19.02 2.17
N ILE A 324 -26.55 -18.54 3.37
CA ILE A 324 -26.70 -17.11 3.65
C ILE A 324 -25.34 -16.40 3.54
N GLU A 325 -24.28 -16.99 4.08
CA GLU A 325 -22.93 -16.43 3.98
C GLU A 325 -22.46 -16.37 2.53
N LEU A 326 -22.68 -17.43 1.75
CA LEU A 326 -22.37 -17.43 0.31
C LEU A 326 -23.11 -16.31 -0.43
N GLN A 327 -24.40 -16.12 -0.15
CA GLN A 327 -25.19 -15.05 -0.76
C GLN A 327 -24.72 -13.66 -0.32
N SER A 328 -24.36 -13.50 0.95
CA SER A 328 -23.74 -12.28 1.49
C SER A 328 -22.43 -11.95 0.76
N GLN A 329 -21.54 -12.93 0.60
CA GLN A 329 -20.26 -12.77 -0.11
C GLN A 329 -20.47 -12.43 -1.60
N LEU A 330 -21.44 -13.05 -2.27
CA LEU A 330 -21.79 -12.69 -3.65
C LEU A 330 -22.30 -11.25 -3.76
N SER A 331 -23.14 -10.81 -2.81
CA SER A 331 -23.61 -9.42 -2.77
C SER A 331 -22.48 -8.42 -2.52
N MET A 332 -21.55 -8.75 -1.63
CA MET A 332 -20.36 -7.94 -1.34
C MET A 332 -19.42 -7.88 -2.54
N LYS A 333 -19.17 -9.00 -3.21
CA LYS A 333 -18.39 -9.06 -4.44
C LYS A 333 -19.00 -8.16 -5.52
N ALA A 334 -20.30 -8.27 -5.78
CA ALA A 334 -20.99 -7.45 -6.76
C ALA A 334 -20.94 -5.94 -6.40
N ALA A 335 -21.07 -5.60 -5.12
CA ALA A 335 -20.92 -4.21 -4.65
C ALA A 335 -19.49 -3.67 -4.87
N LEU A 336 -18.46 -4.48 -4.63
CA LEU A 336 -17.07 -4.12 -4.87
C LEU A 336 -16.76 -4.00 -6.37
N GLU A 337 -17.25 -4.92 -7.21
CA GLU A 337 -17.12 -4.85 -8.67
C GLU A 337 -17.78 -3.59 -9.23
N ASN A 338 -18.98 -3.25 -8.75
CA ASN A 338 -19.66 -2.00 -9.12
C ASN A 338 -18.90 -0.76 -8.65
N SER A 339 -18.37 -0.77 -7.43
CA SER A 339 -17.56 0.34 -6.92
C SER A 339 -16.27 0.51 -7.73
N LEU A 340 -15.61 -0.59 -8.10
CA LEU A 340 -14.42 -0.57 -8.94
C LEU A 340 -14.78 0.03 -10.31
N GLY A 341 -15.84 -0.47 -10.96
CA GLY A 341 -16.32 0.04 -12.23
C GLY A 341 -16.70 1.53 -12.21
N ASP A 342 -17.37 2.01 -11.15
CA ASP A 342 -17.68 3.45 -10.99
C ASP A 342 -16.39 4.28 -10.82
N THR A 343 -15.43 3.80 -10.02
CA THR A 343 -14.15 4.52 -9.86
C THR A 343 -13.35 4.57 -11.16
N GLU A 344 -13.27 3.47 -11.90
CA GLU A 344 -12.61 3.39 -13.20
C GLU A 344 -13.28 4.33 -14.22
N ALA A 345 -14.62 4.33 -14.28
CA ALA A 345 -15.38 5.24 -15.14
C ALA A 345 -15.13 6.72 -14.80
N ARG A 346 -15.10 7.08 -13.51
CA ARG A 346 -14.78 8.44 -13.05
C ARG A 346 -13.36 8.87 -13.45
N TYR A 347 -12.37 8.02 -13.21
CA TYR A 347 -10.99 8.32 -13.58
C TYR A 347 -10.81 8.40 -15.10
N SER A 348 -11.47 7.53 -15.86
CA SER A 348 -11.50 7.58 -17.32
C SER A 348 -12.09 8.90 -17.83
N ALA A 349 -13.22 9.35 -17.26
CA ALA A 349 -13.83 10.64 -17.60
C ALA A 349 -12.92 11.82 -17.27
N MET A 350 -12.23 11.79 -16.12
CA MET A 350 -11.28 12.84 -15.73
C MET A 350 -10.08 12.90 -16.68
N LEU A 351 -9.52 11.74 -17.07
CA LEU A 351 -8.44 11.66 -18.05
C LEU A 351 -8.87 12.16 -19.42
N ALA A 352 -10.09 11.81 -19.88
CA ALA A 352 -10.65 12.35 -21.11
C ALA A 352 -10.82 13.88 -21.06
N GLY A 353 -11.22 14.41 -19.89
CA GLY A 353 -11.29 15.85 -19.64
C GLY A 353 -9.93 16.54 -19.75
N TYR A 354 -8.88 15.98 -19.13
CA TYR A 354 -7.52 16.51 -19.26
C TYR A 354 -6.98 16.41 -20.69
N GLN A 355 -7.26 15.31 -21.40
CA GLN A 355 -6.86 15.17 -22.80
C GLN A 355 -7.51 16.25 -23.66
N ASN A 356 -8.78 16.58 -23.42
CA ASN A 356 -9.46 17.64 -24.15
C ASN A 356 -8.85 19.02 -23.84
N GLN A 357 -8.50 19.30 -22.58
CA GLN A 357 -7.80 20.53 -22.21
C GLN A 357 -6.42 20.64 -22.87
N ILE A 358 -5.66 19.54 -22.91
CA ILE A 358 -4.37 19.49 -23.61
C ILE A 358 -4.56 19.78 -25.09
N ASN A 359 -5.52 19.13 -25.75
CA ASN A 359 -5.79 19.35 -27.17
C ASN A 359 -6.18 20.82 -27.46
N MET A 360 -6.98 21.46 -26.60
CA MET A 360 -7.34 22.88 -26.76
C MET A 360 -6.12 23.80 -26.61
N LEU A 361 -5.27 23.56 -25.61
CA LEU A 361 -4.05 24.35 -25.40
C LEU A 361 -3.03 24.13 -26.53
N GLU A 362 -2.92 22.92 -27.05
CA GLU A 362 -2.07 22.62 -28.21
C GLU A 362 -2.59 23.33 -29.47
N ALA A 363 -3.90 23.38 -29.69
CA ALA A 363 -4.51 24.13 -30.78
C ALA A 363 -4.27 25.65 -30.65
N GLU A 364 -4.41 26.21 -29.45
CA GLU A 364 -4.13 27.63 -29.17
C GLU A 364 -2.64 27.96 -29.42
N LEU A 365 -1.72 27.10 -28.97
CA LEU A 365 -0.29 27.25 -29.23
C LEU A 365 0.04 27.16 -30.72
N ALA A 366 -0.60 26.25 -31.46
CA ALA A 366 -0.42 26.13 -32.90
C ALA A 366 -0.93 27.39 -33.62
N GLN A 367 -2.08 27.93 -33.21
CA GLN A 367 -2.63 29.17 -33.75
C GLN A 367 -1.73 30.38 -33.45
N LEU A 368 -1.23 30.49 -32.22
CA LEU A 368 -0.29 31.56 -31.83
C LEU A 368 0.99 31.50 -32.66
N ARG A 369 1.56 30.30 -32.85
CA ARG A 369 2.75 30.10 -33.70
C ARG A 369 2.49 30.54 -35.15
N ALA A 370 1.37 30.10 -35.74
CA ALA A 370 0.99 30.52 -37.09
C ALA A 370 0.79 32.04 -37.20
N SER A 371 0.22 32.68 -36.16
CA SER A 371 0.04 34.13 -36.10
C SER A 371 1.38 34.87 -36.02
N ILE A 372 2.32 34.39 -35.19
CA ILE A 372 3.67 34.97 -35.09
C ILE A 372 4.43 34.82 -36.41
N GLU A 373 4.35 33.66 -37.07
CA GLU A 373 4.96 33.44 -38.38
C GLU A 373 4.37 34.35 -39.46
N GLN A 374 3.06 34.63 -39.39
CA GLN A 374 2.41 35.58 -40.28
C GLN A 374 2.89 37.01 -40.01
N GLN A 375 2.89 37.45 -38.75
CA GLN A 375 3.35 38.80 -38.37
C GLN A 375 4.82 39.03 -38.72
N SER A 376 5.67 38.01 -38.57
CA SER A 376 7.08 38.07 -38.97
C SER A 376 7.23 38.32 -40.48
N ARG A 377 6.44 37.62 -41.31
CA ARG A 377 6.42 37.84 -42.77
C ARG A 377 5.93 39.25 -43.12
N ASP A 378 4.86 39.71 -42.48
CA ASP A 378 4.31 41.05 -42.70
C ASP A 378 5.29 42.15 -42.27
N TYR A 379 6.04 41.93 -41.18
CA TYR A 379 7.08 42.86 -40.71
C TYR A 379 8.26 42.96 -41.68
N ILE A 380 8.72 41.84 -42.23
CA ILE A 380 9.79 41.82 -43.25
C ILE A 380 9.35 42.59 -44.50
N LEU A 381 8.11 42.35 -44.96
CA LEU A 381 7.54 43.08 -46.10
C LEU A 381 7.45 44.59 -45.81
N LEU A 382 7.00 44.96 -44.62
CA LEU A 382 6.92 46.37 -44.22
C LEU A 382 8.30 47.02 -44.15
N LEU A 383 9.32 46.30 -43.67
CA LEU A 383 10.69 46.78 -43.62
C LEU A 383 11.27 46.99 -45.02
N ASP A 384 11.02 46.07 -45.95
CA ASP A 384 11.41 46.21 -47.36
C ASP A 384 10.78 47.46 -48.01
N ILE A 385 9.47 47.65 -47.81
CA ILE A 385 8.75 48.85 -48.29
C ILE A 385 9.35 50.11 -47.66
N LYS A 386 9.64 50.09 -46.35
CA LYS A 386 10.25 51.23 -45.64
C LYS A 386 11.64 51.56 -46.17
N THR A 387 12.50 50.57 -46.39
CA THR A 387 13.83 50.78 -46.97
C THR A 387 13.73 51.34 -48.40
N ARG A 388 12.79 50.87 -49.21
CA ARG A 388 12.54 51.42 -50.55
C ARG A 388 12.07 52.86 -50.50
N LEU A 389 11.13 53.19 -49.61
CA LEU A 389 10.66 54.57 -49.41
C LEU A 389 11.79 55.49 -48.90
N GLU A 390 12.68 55.00 -48.03
CA GLU A 390 13.84 55.77 -47.59
C GLU A 390 14.80 56.07 -48.74
N GLN A 391 15.00 55.12 -49.67
CA GLN A 391 15.78 55.35 -50.88
C GLN A 391 15.11 56.37 -51.81
N GLU A 392 13.79 56.28 -52.01
CA GLU A 392 13.01 57.26 -52.77
C GLU A 392 13.08 58.66 -52.13
N ILE A 393 12.97 58.76 -50.80
CA ILE A 393 13.12 60.03 -50.08
C ILE A 393 14.54 60.57 -50.20
N ALA A 394 15.57 59.72 -50.16
CA ALA A 394 16.96 60.13 -50.35
C ALA A 394 17.20 60.67 -51.76
N THR A 395 16.62 60.05 -52.79
CA THR A 395 16.70 60.58 -54.16
C THR A 395 15.93 61.90 -54.28
N TYR A 396 14.73 62.02 -53.71
CA TYR A 396 13.99 63.29 -53.66
C TYR A 396 14.78 64.39 -52.94
N ARG A 397 15.41 64.09 -51.80
CA ARG A 397 16.28 65.03 -51.08
C ARG A 397 17.46 65.49 -51.92
N SER A 398 18.14 64.56 -52.61
CA SER A 398 19.24 64.92 -53.51
C SER A 398 18.77 65.74 -54.71
N LEU A 399 17.57 65.46 -55.26
CA LEU A 399 16.98 66.28 -56.32
C LEU A 399 16.67 67.69 -55.83
N LEU A 400 16.11 67.87 -54.63
CA LEU A 400 15.87 69.20 -54.06
C LEU A 400 17.18 69.96 -53.84
N GLU A 401 18.20 69.32 -53.24
CA GLU A 401 19.50 69.96 -52.99
C GLU A 401 20.20 70.37 -54.29
N ASN A 402 20.15 69.53 -55.33
CA ASN A 402 20.70 69.85 -56.65
C ASN A 402 19.91 70.94 -57.39
N GLN A 403 18.60 71.08 -57.11
CA GLN A 403 17.77 72.11 -57.70
C GLN A 403 18.00 73.47 -57.03
N ASP A 404 18.18 73.49 -55.71
CA ASP A 404 18.52 74.71 -54.94
C ASP A 404 19.90 75.27 -55.31
N ILE A 405 20.86 74.43 -55.73
CA ILE A 405 22.17 74.92 -56.20
C ILE A 405 22.06 75.65 -57.55
N LYS A 406 21.10 75.30 -58.42
CA LYS A 406 20.93 75.97 -59.73
C LYS A 406 20.16 77.29 -59.63
N THR A 407 19.50 77.58 -58.52
CA THR A 407 18.80 78.86 -58.27
C THR A 407 19.62 79.86 -57.46
N GLN A 408 20.94 79.67 -57.33
CA GLN A 408 21.85 80.78 -57.02
C GLN A 408 21.96 81.74 -58.21
N VAL A 409 20.89 82.50 -58.42
CA VAL A 409 20.91 83.72 -59.20
C VAL A 409 21.60 84.79 -58.34
N PRO A 410 22.64 85.47 -58.84
CA PRO A 410 23.44 86.40 -58.05
C PRO A 410 22.62 87.65 -57.73
N GLY A 411 22.11 87.73 -56.50
CA GLY A 411 21.53 88.96 -55.95
C GLY A 411 20.31 88.71 -55.07
N GLY A 412 20.54 88.49 -53.77
CA GLY A 412 19.47 88.55 -52.78
C GLY A 412 19.58 87.47 -51.71
N THR A 413 20.19 87.83 -50.58
CA THR A 413 20.09 87.13 -49.30
C THR A 413 18.62 86.92 -48.92
N VAL A 414 18.12 85.70 -49.02
CA VAL A 414 16.83 85.30 -48.44
C VAL A 414 17.13 84.30 -47.32
N THR A 415 17.36 84.84 -46.13
CA THR A 415 17.47 84.09 -44.89
C THR A 415 16.05 83.70 -44.46
N ILE A 416 15.54 82.57 -44.90
CA ILE A 416 14.30 82.00 -44.33
C ILE A 416 14.72 81.11 -43.15
N THR A 417 14.75 81.74 -41.98
CA THR A 417 14.83 81.06 -40.70
C THR A 417 13.44 80.53 -40.35
N THR A 418 13.01 79.42 -40.95
CA THR A 418 11.82 78.70 -40.46
C THR A 418 12.23 77.87 -39.25
N THR A 419 12.11 78.52 -38.10
CA THR A 419 12.22 77.95 -36.76
C THR A 419 11.21 76.82 -36.58
N THR A 420 11.71 75.71 -36.08
CA THR A 420 11.01 74.52 -35.63
C THR A 420 9.94 74.84 -34.58
N THR A 421 8.67 74.78 -34.94
CA THR A 421 7.55 74.66 -33.99
C THR A 421 7.16 73.18 -33.86
N GLY A 422 8.06 72.40 -33.27
CA GLY A 422 7.75 71.06 -32.79
C GLY A 422 7.06 71.16 -31.43
N GLY A 423 5.75 70.91 -31.37
CA GLY A 423 5.04 70.88 -30.10
C GLY A 423 3.52 70.81 -30.21
N THR A 424 3.00 69.59 -30.27
CA THR A 424 1.67 69.20 -29.74
C THR A 424 0.44 69.95 -30.28
N SER A 425 -0.03 69.56 -31.46
CA SER A 425 -1.44 69.78 -31.85
C SER A 425 -2.27 68.60 -31.36
N VAL A 426 -2.67 68.63 -30.09
CA VAL A 426 -3.76 67.78 -29.59
C VAL A 426 -5.04 68.36 -30.18
N GLN A 427 -5.60 67.69 -31.19
CA GLN A 427 -6.93 68.03 -31.72
C GLN A 427 -7.99 67.66 -30.68
N GLN A 428 -8.29 68.61 -29.80
CA GLN A 428 -9.48 68.59 -28.98
C GLN A 428 -10.69 68.83 -29.89
N ARG A 429 -11.39 67.74 -30.24
CA ARG A 429 -12.74 67.82 -30.81
C ARG A 429 -13.65 68.43 -29.74
N SER A 430 -14.27 69.57 -30.02
CA SER A 430 -15.39 70.09 -29.24
C SER A 430 -16.28 70.91 -30.17
N PHE A 431 -17.47 70.34 -30.38
CA PHE A 431 -18.64 70.77 -31.15
C PHE A 431 -18.55 70.71 -32.68
#